data_AF-A0A6C0DJA6-F1
#
_entry.id   AF-A0A6C0DJA6-F1
#
_cell.length_a   1.000
_cell.length_b   1.000
_cell.length_c   1.000
_cell.angle_alpha   90.00
_cell.angle_beta   90.00
_cell.angle_gamma   90.00
#
_symmetry.space_group_name_H-M   'P 1'
#
loop_
_entity.id
_entity.type
_entity.pdbx_description
1 polymer ?
#
loop_
_entity_poly.entity_id
_entity_poly.type
_entity_poly.pdbx_seq_one_letter_code
_entity_poly.pdbx_strand_id
1 'polypeptide(L)'
;MSSPYPSLQTMELPSPSIWTIKPSSEFQAALETRYSPLQTTYPGMIRFGKSNKYSPYQRFDHKWHLEQFLDGVPQRSGPFSGKARAFRDGHALEEIKDISGFCKITHLLDAYKMIQGNYPMSQHPALPAPGKKSAKVYSKIHDPHNQAYVDAVACYMLSKFREADQSPHFSLFYGSYLAIAKEYYYNITEDYSDIRFDAWFWRKQKEGIFRLVGLEGDKPIDPSDPLIEMPDDLSEWSDDDFSNSDESSVSELDSGTVDQQSVSGGSLHSASITTASSTSSSVSEETDYSDEIGKDYKFFAVLKEFPTMLMFLESNKGTMDSLLDPECPDMDAKIETPEWEQRWTAWLFQVIAALCQIQSLWAMTHNDLHSNNILWTPTDKEFYYYKTKDGRQWRVPTYGKLFRIIDFGRAIYTHNDTLCISDDYWPENEAGTQYNFGPLYDPKEPRAYPNASFDLCRLSVSIIEALFLENPPADKDGGGILSSEEGRVQKETKSELFNVMWSWLIDDDGRNVLWDTDQSERYPGFDLYRVIAQKVKNAVPREQLDKPLFTQFVYSECVPDGERVYSLFC
;
A
#
# COMPACT_ATOMS: atom_id res chain seq x y z
N MET A 1 2.34 -31.64 4.58
CA MET A 1 3.50 -31.41 5.47
C MET A 1 3.25 -30.09 6.18
N SER A 2 3.54 -29.94 7.47
CA SER A 2 3.34 -28.67 8.16
C SER A 2 4.21 -27.59 7.53
N SER A 3 3.64 -26.42 7.21
CA SER A 3 4.39 -25.23 6.75
C SER A 3 5.59 -24.98 7.67
N PRO A 4 6.79 -24.66 7.14
CA PRO A 4 7.95 -24.31 7.97
C PRO A 4 7.75 -23.00 8.76
N TYR A 5 6.65 -22.30 8.52
CA TYR A 5 6.26 -21.05 9.16
C TYR A 5 4.97 -21.27 9.98
N PRO A 6 5.06 -21.44 11.31
CA PRO A 6 3.90 -21.77 12.14
C PRO A 6 2.74 -20.76 12.07
N SER A 7 3.04 -19.48 11.82
CA SER A 7 2.05 -18.41 11.63
C SER A 7 1.48 -18.32 10.21
N LEU A 8 2.08 -19.01 9.24
CA LEU A 8 1.67 -19.00 7.83
C LEU A 8 1.08 -20.36 7.43
N GLN A 9 0.09 -20.81 8.21
CA GLN A 9 -0.70 -21.98 7.87
C GLN A 9 -1.83 -21.59 6.95
N THR A 10 -1.95 -22.30 5.83
CA THR A 10 -2.94 -22.01 4.79
C THR A 10 -3.85 -23.19 4.54
N MET A 11 -4.98 -22.89 3.88
CA MET A 11 -5.79 -23.92 3.25
C MET A 11 -5.19 -24.24 1.88
N GLU A 12 -5.30 -25.51 1.45
CA GLU A 12 -4.94 -25.86 0.07
C GLU A 12 -5.92 -25.18 -0.89
N LEU A 13 -5.39 -24.41 -1.83
CA LEU A 13 -6.18 -23.62 -2.78
C LEU A 13 -5.88 -24.06 -4.21
N PRO A 14 -6.79 -23.78 -5.18
CA PRO A 14 -6.51 -24.06 -6.57
C PRO A 14 -5.21 -23.36 -7.02
N SER A 15 -4.33 -24.12 -7.67
CA SER A 15 -3.11 -23.56 -8.25
C SER A 15 -3.44 -22.67 -9.45
N PRO A 16 -2.72 -21.55 -9.66
CA PRO A 16 -2.95 -20.66 -10.78
C PRO A 16 -2.62 -21.35 -12.11
N SER A 17 -3.47 -21.18 -13.13
CA SER A 17 -3.11 -21.54 -14.50
C SER A 17 -2.40 -20.39 -15.19
N ILE A 18 -1.43 -20.71 -16.05
CA ILE A 18 -0.70 -19.72 -16.86
C ILE A 18 -1.01 -19.90 -18.34
N TRP A 19 -1.55 -18.84 -18.92
CA TRP A 19 -1.87 -18.71 -20.33
C TRP A 19 -0.78 -17.93 -21.06
N THR A 20 -0.70 -18.10 -22.39
CA THR A 20 0.17 -17.30 -23.25
C THR A 20 -0.72 -16.50 -24.20
N ILE A 21 -0.96 -15.24 -23.85
CA ILE A 21 -1.93 -14.38 -24.53
C ILE A 21 -1.22 -13.06 -24.89
N LYS A 22 -0.98 -12.89 -26.19
CA LYS A 22 -0.47 -11.63 -26.73
C LYS A 22 -1.61 -10.61 -26.78
N PRO A 23 -1.38 -9.34 -26.40
CA PRO A 23 -2.35 -8.27 -26.67
C PRO A 23 -2.61 -8.13 -28.18
N SER A 24 -3.77 -7.57 -28.55
CA SER A 24 -4.01 -7.20 -29.95
C SER A 24 -2.99 -6.16 -30.41
N SER A 25 -2.74 -6.11 -31.72
CA SER A 25 -1.80 -5.15 -32.28
C SER A 25 -2.21 -3.70 -32.01
N GLU A 26 -3.51 -3.37 -32.04
CA GLU A 26 -3.96 -2.02 -31.72
C GLU A 26 -3.73 -1.68 -30.24
N PHE A 27 -4.05 -2.60 -29.32
CA PHE A 27 -3.88 -2.37 -27.89
C PHE A 27 -2.40 -2.25 -27.50
N GLN A 28 -1.55 -3.11 -28.09
CA GLN A 28 -0.11 -3.04 -27.92
C GLN A 28 0.43 -1.70 -28.40
N ALA A 29 0.06 -1.26 -29.61
CA ALA A 29 0.50 0.02 -30.15
C ALA A 29 0.05 1.20 -29.28
N ALA A 30 -1.17 1.14 -28.71
CA ALA A 30 -1.67 2.16 -27.79
C ALA A 30 -0.78 2.27 -26.54
N LEU A 31 -0.48 1.15 -25.87
CA LEU A 31 0.42 1.14 -24.71
C LEU A 31 1.84 1.62 -25.07
N GLU A 32 2.37 1.20 -26.23
CA GLU A 32 3.72 1.56 -26.71
C GLU A 32 3.90 3.05 -27.02
N THR A 33 2.82 3.84 -27.06
CA THR A 33 2.91 5.30 -27.09
C THR A 33 3.66 5.85 -25.87
N ARG A 34 3.51 5.21 -24.69
CA ARG A 34 4.11 5.65 -23.42
C ARG A 34 5.03 4.62 -22.77
N TYR A 35 4.81 3.33 -23.03
CA TYR A 35 5.48 2.22 -22.34
C TYR A 35 6.04 1.23 -23.36
N SER A 36 7.37 1.16 -23.53
CA SER A 36 7.99 0.27 -24.50
C SER A 36 9.45 -0.06 -24.12
N PRO A 37 9.90 -1.32 -24.23
CA PRO A 37 9.13 -2.50 -24.67
C PRO A 37 8.10 -2.97 -23.64
N LEU A 38 7.14 -3.80 -24.07
CA LEU A 38 6.09 -4.39 -23.23
C LEU A 38 6.21 -5.91 -23.11
N GLN A 39 6.00 -6.42 -21.91
CA GLN A 39 5.78 -7.84 -21.65
C GLN A 39 4.75 -8.02 -20.52
N THR A 40 4.07 -9.16 -20.46
CA THR A 40 3.22 -9.49 -19.29
C THR A 40 3.90 -10.49 -18.36
N THR A 41 5.06 -11.01 -18.77
CA THR A 41 5.84 -11.96 -17.98
C THR A 41 6.75 -11.24 -17.02
N TYR A 42 6.72 -11.62 -15.75
CA TYR A 42 7.58 -11.05 -14.71
C TYR A 42 8.02 -12.12 -13.70
N PRO A 43 9.17 -11.94 -13.03
CA PRO A 43 9.75 -12.92 -12.11
C PRO A 43 8.78 -13.43 -11.03
N GLY A 44 8.02 -12.54 -10.37
CA GLY A 44 7.06 -12.95 -9.34
C GLY A 44 5.98 -13.90 -9.86
N MET A 45 5.46 -13.68 -11.08
CA MET A 45 4.51 -14.59 -11.71
C MET A 45 5.14 -15.95 -12.03
N ILE A 46 6.37 -15.98 -12.57
CA ILE A 46 7.06 -17.24 -12.88
C ILE A 46 7.24 -18.08 -11.61
N ARG A 47 7.69 -17.44 -10.53
CA ARG A 47 7.87 -18.08 -9.22
C ARG A 47 6.54 -18.57 -8.65
N PHE A 48 5.52 -17.72 -8.63
CA PHE A 48 4.22 -18.03 -8.05
C PHE A 48 3.47 -19.10 -8.83
N GLY A 49 3.37 -18.96 -10.15
CA GLY A 49 2.66 -19.92 -11.01
C GLY A 49 3.49 -21.12 -11.46
N LYS A 50 4.74 -21.25 -10.98
CA LYS A 50 5.64 -22.38 -11.26
C LYS A 50 5.75 -22.69 -12.76
N SER A 51 5.79 -21.65 -13.61
CA SER A 51 5.83 -21.79 -15.07
C SER A 51 7.24 -22.00 -15.58
N ASN A 52 7.42 -23.05 -16.39
CA ASN A 52 8.67 -23.31 -17.13
C ASN A 52 8.58 -22.88 -18.60
N LYS A 53 7.46 -22.25 -19.01
CA LYS A 53 7.27 -21.82 -20.40
C LYS A 53 8.18 -20.62 -20.69
N TYR A 54 8.68 -20.51 -21.92
CA TYR A 54 9.42 -19.33 -22.37
C TYR A 54 8.54 -18.50 -23.30
N SER A 55 8.02 -17.38 -22.80
CA SER A 55 7.27 -16.40 -23.59
C SER A 55 7.23 -15.07 -22.84
N PRO A 56 7.33 -13.91 -23.52
CA PRO A 56 7.15 -12.60 -22.89
C PRO A 56 5.68 -12.29 -22.55
N TYR A 57 4.72 -13.05 -23.08
CA TYR A 57 3.28 -12.77 -22.92
C TYR A 57 2.53 -13.81 -22.09
N GLN A 58 3.15 -14.30 -21.01
CA GLN A 58 2.46 -15.13 -20.02
C GLN A 58 1.55 -14.29 -19.12
N ARG A 59 0.40 -14.84 -18.75
CA ARG A 59 -0.57 -14.21 -17.86
C ARG A 59 -1.22 -15.25 -16.97
N PHE A 60 -1.64 -14.83 -15.78
CA PHE A 60 -2.51 -15.63 -14.94
C PHE A 60 -3.95 -15.74 -15.50
N ASP A 61 -4.70 -16.74 -15.04
CA ASP A 61 -6.05 -17.12 -15.48
C ASP A 61 -7.21 -16.31 -14.86
N HIS A 62 -7.05 -15.00 -14.77
CA HIS A 62 -8.14 -14.08 -14.41
C HIS A 62 -9.16 -13.97 -15.56
N LYS A 63 -10.43 -13.74 -15.23
CA LYS A 63 -11.52 -13.74 -16.23
C LYS A 63 -11.40 -12.55 -17.18
N TRP A 64 -11.15 -11.36 -16.66
CA TRP A 64 -11.32 -10.11 -17.42
C TRP A 64 -9.98 -9.55 -17.87
N HIS A 65 -9.80 -9.29 -19.16
CA HIS A 65 -8.57 -8.72 -19.70
C HIS A 65 -8.86 -7.38 -20.38
N LEU A 66 -8.17 -6.31 -19.98
CA LEU A 66 -8.24 -5.02 -20.67
C LEU A 66 -7.76 -5.17 -22.12
N GLU A 67 -8.61 -4.75 -23.07
CA GLU A 67 -8.32 -4.83 -24.51
C GLU A 67 -8.37 -3.49 -25.24
N GLN A 68 -8.94 -2.44 -24.63
CA GLN A 68 -9.03 -1.11 -25.24
C GLN A 68 -9.11 -0.02 -24.17
N PHE A 69 -8.38 1.08 -24.36
CA PHE A 69 -8.61 2.35 -23.64
C PHE A 69 -9.56 3.24 -24.44
N LEU A 70 -10.51 3.88 -23.76
CA LEU A 70 -11.42 4.86 -24.36
C LEU A 70 -10.92 6.30 -24.19
N ASP A 71 -10.23 6.58 -23.07
CA ASP A 71 -9.74 7.92 -22.71
C ASP A 71 -8.22 8.09 -22.95
N GLY A 72 -7.64 7.21 -23.77
CA GLY A 72 -6.20 7.12 -23.98
C GLY A 72 -5.47 6.38 -22.85
N VAL A 73 -4.17 6.14 -23.06
CA VAL A 73 -3.34 5.45 -22.08
C VAL A 73 -2.94 6.42 -20.96
N PRO A 74 -3.19 6.09 -19.68
CA PRO A 74 -2.78 6.92 -18.55
C PRO A 74 -1.26 7.16 -18.56
N GLN A 75 -0.84 8.38 -18.23
CA GLN A 75 0.58 8.74 -18.08
C GLN A 75 1.08 8.57 -16.63
N ARG A 76 0.15 8.57 -15.67
CA ARG A 76 0.35 8.45 -14.23
C ARG A 76 -0.64 7.43 -13.68
N SER A 77 -0.41 6.96 -12.45
CA SER A 77 -1.43 6.21 -11.75
C SER A 77 -2.73 7.02 -11.66
N GLY A 78 -3.86 6.41 -11.99
CA GLY A 78 -5.11 7.15 -12.10
C GLY A 78 -6.24 6.39 -12.78
N PRO A 79 -7.44 6.98 -12.78
CA PRO A 79 -8.61 6.39 -13.40
C PRO A 79 -8.48 6.32 -14.94
N PHE A 80 -9.16 5.35 -15.54
CA PHE A 80 -9.34 5.23 -16.98
C PHE A 80 -10.69 4.59 -17.32
N SER A 81 -11.22 4.89 -18.51
CA SER A 81 -12.31 4.09 -19.09
C SER A 81 -11.78 3.17 -20.19
N GLY A 82 -12.34 1.97 -20.28
CA GLY A 82 -11.86 0.96 -21.21
C GLY A 82 -12.87 -0.13 -21.51
N LYS A 83 -12.45 -1.11 -22.32
CA LYS A 83 -13.19 -2.35 -22.56
C LYS A 83 -12.39 -3.54 -22.08
N ALA A 84 -13.05 -4.44 -21.35
CA ALA A 84 -12.46 -5.69 -20.91
C ALA A 84 -13.19 -6.88 -21.56
N ARG A 85 -12.41 -7.81 -22.11
CA ARG A 85 -12.89 -9.07 -22.68
C ARG A 85 -12.78 -10.20 -21.67
N ALA A 86 -13.79 -11.06 -21.62
CA ALA A 86 -13.73 -12.27 -20.82
C ALA A 86 -12.88 -13.36 -21.50
N PHE A 87 -12.14 -14.11 -20.69
CA PHE A 87 -11.37 -15.27 -21.11
C PHE A 87 -11.75 -16.50 -20.28
N ARG A 88 -11.66 -17.68 -20.90
CA ARG A 88 -11.79 -18.97 -20.23
C ARG A 88 -10.83 -19.96 -20.88
N ASP A 89 -10.08 -20.69 -20.06
CA ASP A 89 -9.12 -21.70 -20.49
C ASP A 89 -8.12 -21.20 -21.55
N GLY A 90 -7.72 -19.92 -21.46
CA GLY A 90 -6.80 -19.28 -22.40
C GLY A 90 -7.43 -18.80 -23.71
N HIS A 91 -8.75 -18.94 -23.87
CA HIS A 91 -9.49 -18.52 -25.05
C HIS A 91 -10.35 -17.29 -24.77
N ALA A 92 -10.29 -16.34 -25.69
CA ALA A 92 -11.15 -15.16 -25.71
C ALA A 92 -12.61 -15.54 -25.92
N LEU A 93 -13.51 -14.96 -25.11
CA LEU A 93 -14.96 -15.08 -25.26
C LEU A 93 -15.53 -13.87 -26.02
N GLU A 94 -16.79 -13.98 -26.45
CA GLU A 94 -17.54 -12.88 -27.06
C GLU A 94 -18.00 -11.83 -26.02
N GLU A 95 -18.01 -12.18 -24.74
CA GLU A 95 -18.38 -11.29 -23.64
C GLU A 95 -17.34 -10.16 -23.49
N ILE A 96 -17.77 -8.94 -23.76
CA ILE A 96 -17.02 -7.70 -23.59
C ILE A 96 -17.85 -6.79 -22.69
N LYS A 97 -17.22 -6.09 -21.75
CA LYS A 97 -17.86 -5.07 -20.93
C LYS A 97 -17.08 -3.76 -21.00
N ASP A 98 -17.82 -2.66 -21.00
CA ASP A 98 -17.26 -1.35 -20.68
C ASP A 98 -16.91 -1.33 -19.19
N ILE A 99 -15.75 -0.78 -18.87
CA ILE A 99 -15.23 -0.70 -17.51
C ILE A 99 -14.76 0.72 -17.20
N SER A 100 -14.98 1.11 -15.95
CA SER A 100 -14.15 2.11 -15.28
C SER A 100 -13.09 1.37 -14.48
N GLY A 101 -11.84 1.71 -14.71
CA GLY A 101 -10.70 1.09 -14.05
C GLY A 101 -9.75 2.12 -13.44
N PHE A 102 -8.82 1.62 -12.65
CA PHE A 102 -7.69 2.37 -12.13
C PHE A 102 -6.40 1.72 -12.65
N CYS A 103 -5.55 2.52 -13.29
CA CYS A 103 -4.21 2.10 -13.69
C CYS A 103 -3.27 2.44 -12.53
N LYS A 104 -2.71 1.43 -11.86
CA LYS A 104 -1.61 1.60 -10.91
C LYS A 104 -0.29 1.42 -11.65
N ILE A 105 0.58 2.41 -11.56
CA ILE A 105 1.90 2.43 -12.20
C ILE A 105 2.95 2.45 -11.09
N THR A 106 3.63 1.33 -10.91
CA THR A 106 4.61 1.14 -9.85
C THR A 106 6.01 0.99 -10.44
N HIS A 107 7.02 1.59 -9.80
CA HIS A 107 8.40 1.43 -10.22
C HIS A 107 8.99 0.10 -9.76
N LEU A 108 9.97 -0.43 -10.50
CA LEU A 108 10.75 -1.60 -10.05
C LEU A 108 12.03 -1.24 -9.29
N LEU A 109 12.50 -0.02 -9.47
CA LEU A 109 13.69 0.54 -8.82
C LEU A 109 13.25 1.73 -7.99
N ASP A 110 13.81 1.88 -6.79
CA ASP A 110 13.51 2.99 -5.89
C ASP A 110 13.72 4.34 -6.60
N ALA A 111 12.63 5.03 -6.88
CA ALA A 111 12.68 6.25 -7.68
C ALA A 111 13.39 7.39 -6.92
N TYR A 112 13.27 7.43 -5.59
CA TYR A 112 13.93 8.42 -4.76
C TYR A 112 15.45 8.23 -4.77
N LYS A 113 15.93 6.99 -4.59
CA LYS A 113 17.36 6.64 -4.75
C LYS A 113 17.86 6.95 -6.18
N MET A 114 17.02 6.81 -7.19
CA MET A 114 17.37 7.22 -8.56
C MET A 114 17.58 8.75 -8.65
N ILE A 115 16.66 9.53 -8.10
CA ILE A 115 16.73 11.01 -8.07
C ILE A 115 17.98 11.49 -7.35
N GLN A 116 18.38 10.83 -6.26
CA GLN A 116 19.63 11.10 -5.54
C GLN A 116 20.91 10.73 -6.34
N GLY A 117 20.78 9.98 -7.44
CA GLY A 117 21.91 9.48 -8.23
C GLY A 117 22.59 8.24 -7.64
N ASN A 118 21.90 7.49 -6.78
CA ASN A 118 22.46 6.30 -6.12
C ASN A 118 22.56 5.09 -7.06
N TYR A 119 21.81 5.08 -8.17
CA TYR A 119 21.89 4.07 -9.20
C TYR A 119 22.83 4.50 -10.34
N PRO A 120 23.73 3.62 -10.81
CA PRO A 120 24.62 3.95 -11.92
C PRO A 120 23.79 3.94 -13.21
N MET A 121 23.70 5.10 -13.85
CA MET A 121 22.96 5.27 -15.09
C MET A 121 23.79 4.76 -16.27
N SER A 122 23.35 3.68 -16.90
CA SER A 122 23.74 3.37 -18.27
C SER A 122 22.82 4.14 -19.23
N GLN A 123 23.16 4.17 -20.52
CA GLN A 123 22.30 4.78 -21.54
C GLN A 123 20.92 4.09 -21.67
N HIS A 124 20.75 2.89 -21.11
CA HIS A 124 19.51 2.13 -21.16
C HIS A 124 19.47 1.11 -20.00
N PRO A 125 18.34 0.88 -19.29
CA PRO A 125 18.27 0.00 -18.12
C PRO A 125 18.75 -1.45 -18.33
N ALA A 126 18.72 -1.94 -19.58
CA ALA A 126 19.21 -3.27 -19.96
C ALA A 126 20.72 -3.33 -20.29
N LEU A 127 21.42 -2.20 -20.26
CA LEU A 127 22.87 -2.11 -20.50
C LEU A 127 23.62 -2.00 -19.16
N PRO A 128 24.79 -2.64 -19.02
CA PRO A 128 25.62 -2.46 -17.85
C PRO A 128 26.13 -1.03 -17.79
N ALA A 129 26.03 -0.42 -16.61
CA ALA A 129 26.74 0.82 -16.30
C ALA A 129 28.14 0.50 -15.72
N PRO A 130 29.15 1.35 -15.94
CA PRO A 130 30.46 1.19 -15.30
C PRO A 130 30.33 1.16 -13.76
N GLY A 131 30.99 0.20 -13.12
CA GLY A 131 31.09 0.11 -11.66
C GLY A 131 30.27 -1.01 -11.01
N LYS A 132 30.57 -1.30 -9.73
CA LYS A 132 30.00 -2.42 -8.96
C LYS A 132 28.49 -2.31 -8.70
N LYS A 133 27.90 -1.13 -8.86
CA LYS A 133 26.48 -0.87 -8.56
C LYS A 133 25.51 -1.35 -9.66
N SER A 134 25.95 -1.59 -10.89
CA SER A 134 25.06 -1.97 -12.00
C SER A 134 24.48 -3.38 -11.86
N ALA A 135 25.26 -4.30 -11.29
CA ALA A 135 24.79 -5.65 -10.96
C ALA A 135 23.62 -5.63 -9.94
N LYS A 136 23.62 -4.69 -8.99
CA LYS A 136 22.54 -4.54 -8.00
C LYS A 136 21.21 -4.09 -8.61
N VAL A 137 21.26 -3.23 -9.63
CA VAL A 137 20.08 -2.79 -10.38
C VAL A 137 19.44 -3.97 -11.10
N TYR A 138 20.27 -4.71 -11.83
CA TYR A 138 19.82 -5.89 -12.55
C TYR A 138 19.26 -6.96 -11.60
N SER A 139 19.89 -7.18 -10.44
CA SER A 139 19.37 -8.12 -9.46
C SER A 139 18.01 -7.71 -8.90
N LYS A 140 17.77 -6.42 -8.61
CA LYS A 140 16.47 -5.95 -8.08
C LYS A 140 15.33 -6.11 -9.09
N ILE A 141 15.57 -5.82 -10.37
CA ILE A 141 14.55 -6.01 -11.43
C ILE A 141 14.20 -7.48 -11.64
N HIS A 142 15.19 -8.37 -11.47
CA HIS A 142 15.01 -9.82 -11.62
C HIS A 142 14.60 -10.54 -10.33
N ASP A 143 14.53 -9.83 -9.20
CA ASP A 143 14.12 -10.43 -7.93
C ASP A 143 12.62 -10.74 -7.96
N PRO A 144 12.20 -12.01 -7.81
CA PRO A 144 10.79 -12.34 -7.73
C PRO A 144 10.10 -11.83 -6.46
N HIS A 145 10.86 -11.31 -5.49
CA HIS A 145 10.37 -10.66 -4.28
C HIS A 145 10.13 -9.16 -4.44
N ASN A 146 10.44 -8.57 -5.61
CA ASN A 146 10.20 -7.14 -5.86
C ASN A 146 8.76 -6.75 -5.48
N GLN A 147 8.62 -5.69 -4.68
CA GLN A 147 7.35 -5.16 -4.17
C GLN A 147 6.24 -5.09 -5.25
N ALA A 148 6.55 -4.58 -6.44
CA ALA A 148 5.59 -4.46 -7.53
C ALA A 148 5.05 -5.82 -8.00
N TYR A 149 5.91 -6.85 -7.99
CA TYR A 149 5.49 -8.21 -8.36
C TYR A 149 4.65 -8.86 -7.27
N VAL A 150 4.95 -8.60 -5.99
CA VAL A 150 4.17 -9.10 -4.85
C VAL A 150 2.76 -8.53 -4.88
N ASP A 151 2.62 -7.23 -5.16
CA ASP A 151 1.32 -6.56 -5.31
C ASP A 151 0.53 -7.14 -6.48
N ALA A 152 1.15 -7.27 -7.66
CA ALA A 152 0.48 -7.79 -8.84
C ALA A 152 -0.02 -9.23 -8.67
N VAL A 153 0.75 -10.08 -7.99
CA VAL A 153 0.31 -11.46 -7.67
C VAL A 153 -0.85 -11.43 -6.68
N ALA A 154 -0.82 -10.59 -5.64
CA ALA A 154 -1.90 -10.48 -4.68
C ALA A 154 -3.20 -9.96 -5.33
N CYS A 155 -3.10 -8.92 -6.15
CA CYS A 155 -4.22 -8.38 -6.92
C CYS A 155 -4.87 -9.43 -7.83
N TYR A 156 -4.07 -10.26 -8.51
CA TYR A 156 -4.58 -11.39 -9.26
C TYR A 156 -5.34 -12.39 -8.37
N MET A 157 -4.72 -12.84 -7.27
CA MET A 157 -5.31 -13.85 -6.38
C MET A 157 -6.63 -13.39 -5.76
N LEU A 158 -6.66 -12.16 -5.27
CA LEU A 158 -7.85 -11.57 -4.65
C LEU A 158 -8.94 -11.29 -5.68
N SER A 159 -8.57 -10.95 -6.92
CA SER A 159 -9.52 -10.89 -8.04
C SER A 159 -10.15 -12.25 -8.34
N LYS A 160 -9.41 -13.36 -8.29
CA LYS A 160 -10.00 -14.71 -8.46
C LYS A 160 -11.06 -14.99 -7.38
N PHE A 161 -10.80 -14.53 -6.17
CA PHE A 161 -11.73 -14.67 -5.05
C PHE A 161 -13.01 -13.84 -5.26
N ARG A 162 -12.87 -12.63 -5.79
CA ARG A 162 -13.99 -11.78 -6.21
C ARG A 162 -14.77 -12.36 -7.39
N GLU A 163 -14.08 -12.86 -8.41
CA GLU A 163 -14.66 -13.51 -9.60
C GLU A 163 -15.50 -14.75 -9.23
N ALA A 164 -15.08 -15.48 -8.19
CA ALA A 164 -15.79 -16.64 -7.66
C ALA A 164 -16.95 -16.27 -6.70
N ASP A 165 -17.25 -14.97 -6.55
CA ASP A 165 -18.27 -14.43 -5.65
C ASP A 165 -18.11 -14.93 -4.20
N GLN A 166 -16.86 -15.06 -3.73
CA GLN A 166 -16.54 -15.49 -2.37
C GLN A 166 -16.33 -14.33 -1.40
N SER A 167 -15.99 -13.15 -1.94
CA SER A 167 -15.92 -11.90 -1.18
C SER A 167 -16.12 -10.69 -2.07
N PRO A 168 -16.89 -9.68 -1.62
CA PRO A 168 -17.02 -8.43 -2.33
C PRO A 168 -15.88 -7.44 -1.99
N HIS A 169 -15.02 -7.73 -1.03
CA HIS A 169 -14.06 -6.77 -0.46
C HIS A 169 -12.73 -6.67 -1.21
N PHE A 170 -12.67 -7.17 -2.44
CA PHE A 170 -11.49 -7.09 -3.31
C PHE A 170 -11.89 -6.62 -4.71
N SER A 171 -10.94 -5.98 -5.39
CA SER A 171 -11.12 -5.43 -6.74
C SER A 171 -10.97 -6.50 -7.81
N LEU A 172 -11.71 -6.36 -8.92
CA LEU A 172 -11.37 -7.09 -10.14
C LEU A 172 -10.01 -6.62 -10.69
N PHE A 173 -9.25 -7.57 -11.25
CA PHE A 173 -7.99 -7.37 -11.93
C PHE A 173 -8.18 -7.55 -13.43
N TYR A 174 -7.70 -6.60 -14.22
CA TYR A 174 -7.83 -6.56 -15.68
C TYR A 174 -6.53 -6.88 -16.42
N GLY A 175 -5.48 -7.23 -15.67
CA GLY A 175 -4.18 -7.61 -16.18
C GLY A 175 -3.06 -6.66 -15.76
N SER A 176 -1.83 -7.09 -15.97
CA SER A 176 -0.62 -6.31 -15.73
C SER A 176 0.37 -6.41 -16.88
N TYR A 177 1.20 -5.38 -17.00
CA TYR A 177 2.29 -5.32 -17.98
C TYR A 177 3.54 -4.81 -17.28
N LEU A 178 4.65 -5.47 -17.54
CA LEU A 178 5.98 -4.96 -17.24
C LEU A 178 6.50 -4.20 -18.46
N ALA A 179 7.05 -3.01 -18.22
CA ALA A 179 7.48 -2.11 -19.29
C ALA A 179 8.62 -1.18 -18.90
N ILE A 180 9.21 -0.53 -19.90
CA ILE A 180 10.00 0.69 -19.70
C ILE A 180 9.09 1.89 -20.01
N ALA A 181 8.84 2.74 -19.02
CA ALA A 181 8.10 3.98 -19.20
C ALA A 181 9.01 5.02 -19.86
N LYS A 182 8.56 5.65 -20.95
CA LYS A 182 9.33 6.71 -21.63
C LYS A 182 9.55 7.91 -20.70
N GLU A 183 8.49 8.28 -19.99
CA GLU A 183 8.51 9.24 -18.88
C GLU A 183 7.75 8.62 -17.71
N TYR A 184 8.39 8.51 -16.55
CA TYR A 184 7.80 8.06 -15.30
C TYR A 184 7.70 9.25 -14.35
N TYR A 185 6.49 9.49 -13.86
CA TYR A 185 6.19 10.62 -12.97
C TYR A 185 6.19 10.09 -11.53
N TYR A 186 7.31 10.29 -10.84
CA TYR A 186 7.39 9.98 -9.43
C TYR A 186 6.79 11.15 -8.63
N ASN A 187 5.75 10.87 -7.84
CA ASN A 187 5.13 11.89 -6.99
C ASN A 187 6.06 12.19 -5.83
N ILE A 188 6.47 13.44 -5.69
CA ILE A 188 7.32 13.94 -4.60
C ILE A 188 6.58 14.98 -3.75
N THR A 189 5.25 15.14 -3.92
CA THR A 189 4.48 16.23 -3.32
C THR A 189 4.69 16.34 -1.81
N GLU A 190 4.56 15.22 -1.10
CA GLU A 190 4.73 15.17 0.37
C GLU A 190 6.17 15.44 0.81
N ASP A 191 7.15 15.01 0.03
CA ASP A 191 8.57 15.20 0.32
C ASP A 191 9.07 16.59 -0.12
N TYR A 192 8.29 17.30 -0.93
CA TYR A 192 8.78 18.45 -1.70
C TYR A 192 9.12 19.63 -0.80
N SER A 193 8.35 19.84 0.27
CA SER A 193 8.60 20.89 1.26
C SER A 193 10.00 20.80 1.83
N ASP A 194 10.51 19.58 2.03
CA ASP A 194 11.80 19.36 2.67
C ASP A 194 12.92 19.32 1.64
N ILE A 195 12.78 18.48 0.60
CA ILE A 195 13.86 18.24 -0.36
C ILE A 195 14.13 19.46 -1.27
N ARG A 196 13.18 20.39 -1.42
CA ARG A 196 13.41 21.62 -2.20
C ARG A 196 14.43 22.54 -1.54
N PHE A 197 14.68 22.40 -0.25
CA PHE A 197 15.70 23.18 0.47
C PHE A 197 17.06 22.48 0.51
N ASP A 198 17.18 21.32 -0.13
CA ASP A 198 18.44 20.61 -0.23
C ASP A 198 19.20 20.95 -1.53
N ALA A 199 20.45 21.41 -1.40
CA ALA A 199 21.31 21.72 -2.54
C ALA A 199 21.54 20.51 -3.48
N TRP A 200 21.50 19.28 -2.94
CA TRP A 200 21.69 18.08 -3.76
C TRP A 200 20.56 17.89 -4.77
N PHE A 201 19.32 18.26 -4.43
CA PHE A 201 18.13 18.08 -5.26
C PHE A 201 18.23 18.90 -6.55
N TRP A 202 18.52 20.20 -6.42
CA TRP A 202 18.71 21.12 -7.54
C TRP A 202 19.93 20.78 -8.39
N ARG A 203 21.03 20.34 -7.76
CA ARG A 203 22.20 19.84 -8.48
C ARG A 203 21.82 18.65 -9.38
N LYS A 204 21.08 17.67 -8.86
CA LYS A 204 20.64 16.49 -9.63
C LYS A 204 19.66 16.85 -10.74
N GLN A 205 18.78 17.82 -10.50
CA GLN A 205 17.89 18.38 -11.53
C GLN A 205 18.68 19.05 -12.66
N LYS A 206 19.69 19.88 -12.34
CA LYS A 206 20.58 20.55 -13.31
C LYS A 206 21.46 19.57 -14.10
N GLU A 207 21.91 18.48 -13.46
CA GLU A 207 22.60 17.36 -14.12
C GLU A 207 21.69 16.58 -15.09
N GLY A 208 20.38 16.82 -15.05
CA GLY A 208 19.40 16.17 -15.93
C GLY A 208 18.98 14.77 -15.49
N ILE A 209 19.20 14.40 -14.21
CA ILE A 209 18.78 13.11 -13.66
C ILE A 209 17.25 12.98 -13.69
N PHE A 210 16.54 14.07 -13.41
CA PHE A 210 15.08 14.15 -13.48
C PHE A 210 14.66 15.55 -13.93
N ARG A 211 13.40 15.68 -14.35
CA ARG A 211 12.74 16.97 -14.62
C ARG A 211 11.67 17.23 -13.55
N LEU A 212 11.73 18.37 -12.89
CA LEU A 212 10.70 18.80 -11.94
C LEU A 212 9.46 19.28 -12.71
N VAL A 213 8.27 18.85 -12.27
CA VAL A 213 6.97 19.30 -12.78
C VAL A 213 6.06 19.58 -11.60
N GLY A 214 5.64 20.84 -11.43
CA GLY A 214 4.57 21.22 -10.52
C GLY A 214 3.23 21.35 -11.25
N LEU A 215 2.14 20.99 -10.57
CA LEU A 215 0.76 21.21 -11.02
C LEU A 215 -0.01 21.96 -9.94
N GLU A 216 -0.83 22.93 -10.33
CA GLU A 216 -1.89 23.49 -9.51
C GLU A 216 -3.22 22.87 -9.99
N GLY A 217 -3.79 21.99 -9.18
CA GLY A 217 -4.83 21.06 -9.61
C GLY A 217 -4.34 20.15 -10.74
N ASP A 218 -4.90 20.32 -11.94
CA ASP A 218 -4.48 19.60 -13.16
C ASP A 218 -3.68 20.46 -14.15
N LYS A 219 -3.39 21.73 -13.80
CA LYS A 219 -2.69 22.67 -14.69
C LYS A 219 -1.20 22.72 -14.34
N PRO A 220 -0.29 22.64 -15.32
CA PRO A 220 1.13 22.87 -15.07
C PRO A 220 1.38 24.27 -14.50
N ILE A 221 2.23 24.35 -13.49
CA ILE A 221 2.75 25.60 -12.94
C ILE A 221 3.69 26.25 -13.98
N ASP A 222 3.74 27.58 -13.99
CA ASP A 222 4.66 28.33 -14.86
C ASP A 222 6.12 28.03 -14.50
N PRO A 223 7.00 27.70 -15.47
CA PRO A 223 8.43 27.48 -15.22
C PRO A 223 9.16 28.56 -14.42
N SER A 224 8.69 29.81 -14.42
CA SER A 224 9.27 30.91 -13.62
C SER A 224 8.68 31.07 -12.23
N ASP A 225 7.85 30.12 -11.78
CA ASP A 225 7.27 30.14 -10.44
C ASP A 225 8.34 29.80 -9.39
N PRO A 226 8.50 30.60 -8.32
CA PRO A 226 9.47 30.35 -7.25
C PRO A 226 9.34 28.96 -6.58
N LEU A 227 8.17 28.32 -6.66
CA LEU A 227 7.98 26.97 -6.15
C LEU A 227 8.74 25.92 -6.96
N ILE A 228 9.10 26.17 -8.21
CA ILE A 228 9.86 25.22 -9.05
C ILE A 228 11.21 25.77 -9.50
N GLU A 229 11.66 26.87 -8.88
CA GLU A 229 13.00 27.43 -8.99
C GLU A 229 13.81 27.18 -7.71
N MET A 230 15.14 27.17 -7.86
CA MET A 230 16.05 27.00 -6.74
C MET A 230 15.99 28.23 -5.82
N PRO A 231 15.80 28.07 -4.50
CA PRO A 231 15.83 29.17 -3.54
C PRO A 231 17.14 29.97 -3.63
N ASP A 232 17.04 31.31 -3.57
CA ASP A 232 18.18 32.24 -3.69
C ASP A 232 19.26 31.97 -2.63
N ASP A 233 18.85 31.59 -1.43
CA ASP A 233 19.67 31.26 -0.27
C ASP A 233 20.51 29.99 -0.45
N LEU A 234 20.10 29.07 -1.36
CA LEU A 234 20.93 27.94 -1.78
C LEU A 234 21.87 28.27 -2.93
N SER A 235 21.60 29.35 -3.68
CA SER A 235 22.43 29.76 -4.81
C SER A 235 23.84 30.17 -4.38
N GLU A 236 23.96 30.81 -3.19
CA GLU A 236 25.23 31.24 -2.61
C GLU A 236 26.16 30.07 -2.24
N TRP A 237 25.59 28.89 -1.94
CA TRP A 237 26.35 27.69 -1.58
C TRP A 237 26.86 26.93 -2.81
N SER A 238 26.39 27.31 -4.00
CA SER A 238 26.72 26.60 -5.25
C SER A 238 28.02 27.08 -5.91
N ASP A 239 28.55 28.25 -5.51
CA ASP A 239 29.64 28.90 -6.23
C ASP A 239 31.04 28.78 -5.58
N ASP A 240 31.19 28.42 -4.30
CA ASP A 240 32.48 28.62 -3.58
C ASP A 240 33.20 27.37 -3.00
N ASP A 241 32.70 26.13 -3.14
CA ASP A 241 33.40 24.93 -2.60
C ASP A 241 33.79 23.87 -3.66
N PHE A 242 33.98 24.32 -4.92
CA PHE A 242 34.39 23.45 -6.02
C PHE A 242 35.89 23.54 -6.31
N SER A 243 36.71 22.97 -5.41
CA SER A 243 38.05 22.49 -5.79
C SER A 243 38.36 21.13 -5.17
N ASN A 244 38.44 20.11 -6.04
CA ASN A 244 39.11 18.81 -5.89
C ASN A 244 39.26 18.23 -4.47
N SER A 245 38.44 17.21 -4.15
CA SER A 245 38.90 16.10 -3.32
C SER A 245 38.18 14.77 -3.60
N ASP A 246 38.07 14.41 -4.89
CA ASP A 246 37.93 12.98 -5.25
C ASP A 246 39.33 12.41 -5.55
N GLU A 247 40.18 12.29 -4.52
CA GLU A 247 41.21 11.26 -4.51
C GLU A 247 40.69 10.08 -3.69
N SER A 248 40.16 9.10 -4.41
CA SER A 248 39.92 7.75 -3.90
C SER A 248 41.26 7.13 -3.51
N SER A 249 41.64 7.25 -2.23
CA SER A 249 42.66 6.36 -1.65
C SER A 249 41.96 5.09 -1.16
N VAL A 250 42.25 4.03 -1.90
CA VAL A 250 41.86 2.65 -1.61
C VAL A 250 42.79 2.16 -0.49
N SER A 251 42.24 1.82 0.67
CA SER A 251 42.90 0.92 1.61
C SER A 251 41.99 -0.29 1.87
N GLU A 252 42.42 -1.43 1.34
CA GLU A 252 41.99 -2.74 1.82
C GLU A 252 42.53 -2.94 3.24
N LEU A 253 41.67 -3.35 4.19
CA LEU A 253 41.83 -4.54 5.03
C LEU A 253 40.78 -4.62 6.15
N ASP A 254 40.01 -5.70 6.07
CA ASP A 254 39.56 -6.64 7.11
C ASP A 254 39.44 -6.26 8.61
N SER A 255 38.39 -6.84 9.19
CA SER A 255 38.12 -7.12 10.61
C SER A 255 37.84 -5.97 11.59
N GLY A 256 36.52 -5.73 11.77
CA GLY A 256 35.89 -5.68 13.09
C GLY A 256 36.02 -4.40 13.90
N THR A 257 35.00 -3.54 13.84
CA THR A 257 34.23 -3.00 14.97
C THR A 257 33.07 -2.18 14.40
N VAL A 258 31.88 -2.36 14.98
CA VAL A 258 30.64 -1.66 14.62
C VAL A 258 30.72 -0.24 15.17
N ASP A 259 30.70 0.77 14.29
CA ASP A 259 30.28 2.12 14.64
C ASP A 259 29.17 2.53 13.67
N GLN A 260 27.96 2.64 14.21
CA GLN A 260 26.79 3.17 13.52
C GLN A 260 26.91 4.69 13.43
N GLN A 261 27.16 5.22 12.24
CA GLN A 261 26.74 6.56 11.87
C GLN A 261 25.59 6.44 10.87
N SER A 262 24.38 6.60 11.39
CA SER A 262 23.14 6.66 10.67
C SER A 262 23.08 7.93 9.82
N VAL A 263 23.15 7.78 8.49
CA VAL A 263 22.61 8.78 7.58
C VAL A 263 21.12 8.52 7.49
N SER A 264 20.39 9.01 8.48
CA SER A 264 18.93 8.98 8.56
C SER A 264 18.37 10.05 7.63
N GLY A 265 17.88 9.64 6.47
CA GLY A 265 17.23 10.52 5.49
C GLY A 265 16.39 9.74 4.48
N GLY A 266 15.80 8.62 4.92
CA GLY A 266 14.76 7.93 4.17
C GLY A 266 13.43 8.56 4.53
N SER A 267 12.89 9.40 3.64
CA SER A 267 11.56 9.98 3.83
C SER A 267 10.50 8.87 3.80
N LEU A 268 9.70 8.84 4.86
CA LEU A 268 8.62 7.88 5.11
C LEU A 268 7.41 8.09 4.19
N HIS A 269 7.33 9.22 3.49
CA HIS A 269 6.18 9.51 2.63
C HIS A 269 6.26 8.81 1.26
N SER A 270 7.44 8.30 0.87
CA SER A 270 7.62 7.42 -0.29
C SER A 270 6.82 6.10 -0.18
N ALA A 271 6.32 5.77 1.01
CA ALA A 271 5.52 4.58 1.29
C ALA A 271 4.12 4.61 0.64
N SER A 272 3.62 5.77 0.20
CA SER A 272 2.38 5.88 -0.57
C SER A 272 2.65 5.68 -2.06
N ILE A 273 2.65 4.42 -2.51
CA ILE A 273 2.69 4.07 -3.94
C ILE A 273 1.34 4.43 -4.58
N THR A 274 1.19 5.70 -4.94
CA THR A 274 0.23 6.26 -5.91
C THR A 274 -1.15 5.58 -5.98
N THR A 275 -1.93 5.69 -4.92
CA THR A 275 -3.38 5.90 -5.09
C THR A 275 -3.65 7.39 -5.02
N ALA A 276 -4.09 7.95 -6.14
CA ALA A 276 -4.57 9.32 -6.18
C ALA A 276 -5.81 9.44 -5.28
N SER A 277 -5.62 9.95 -4.07
CA SER A 277 -6.68 10.62 -3.31
C SER A 277 -6.13 11.96 -2.87
N SER A 278 -6.70 13.03 -3.42
CA SER A 278 -6.43 14.40 -3.04
C SER A 278 -7.64 14.89 -2.26
N THR A 279 -7.60 14.87 -0.93
CA THR A 279 -8.33 15.81 -0.05
C THR A 279 -7.87 15.70 1.41
N SER A 280 -7.44 16.85 1.94
CA SER A 280 -7.48 17.33 3.34
C SER A 280 -7.26 16.39 4.52
N SER A 281 -6.10 16.55 5.17
CA SER A 281 -6.02 16.61 6.64
C SER A 281 -5.47 17.98 7.06
N SER A 282 -5.93 18.51 8.18
CA SER A 282 -5.48 19.77 8.78
C SER A 282 -4.56 19.50 9.97
N VAL A 283 -3.61 20.41 10.11
CA VAL A 283 -2.37 20.43 10.88
C VAL A 283 -2.56 20.31 12.40
N SER A 284 -1.63 19.64 13.08
CA SER A 284 -1.25 19.98 14.46
C SER A 284 0.22 20.41 14.51
N GLU A 285 0.44 21.54 15.17
CA GLU A 285 1.62 22.40 15.19
C GLU A 285 2.91 21.70 15.67
N GLU A 286 3.81 21.42 14.73
CA GLU A 286 5.26 21.50 14.91
C GLU A 286 5.76 22.54 13.91
N THR A 287 6.81 23.29 14.21
CA THR A 287 7.23 24.46 13.42
C THR A 287 7.62 24.06 12.00
N ASP A 288 6.67 24.19 11.08
CA ASP A 288 6.72 23.58 9.76
C ASP A 288 6.75 24.64 8.66
N TYR A 289 7.77 24.60 7.82
CA TYR A 289 7.83 25.38 6.57
C TYR A 289 6.94 24.76 5.46
N SER A 290 6.25 23.64 5.73
CA SER A 290 5.30 22.98 4.79
C SER A 290 4.01 23.78 4.55
N ASP A 291 3.63 24.68 5.45
CA ASP A 291 2.38 25.45 5.36
C ASP A 291 2.34 26.47 4.20
N GLU A 292 3.45 26.72 3.50
CA GLU A 292 3.46 27.65 2.34
C GLU A 292 2.99 27.02 1.03
N ILE A 293 2.96 25.69 0.90
CA ILE A 293 2.55 25.00 -0.33
C ILE A 293 1.09 24.57 -0.20
N GLY A 294 0.18 25.36 -0.77
CA GLY A 294 -1.27 25.09 -0.69
C GLY A 294 -1.68 23.68 -1.16
N LYS A 295 -2.77 23.15 -0.57
CA LYS A 295 -3.31 21.79 -0.79
C LYS A 295 -3.62 21.41 -2.25
N ASP A 296 -3.65 22.38 -3.17
CA ASP A 296 -3.91 22.16 -4.59
C ASP A 296 -2.65 21.86 -5.41
N TYR A 297 -1.46 21.96 -4.83
CA TYR A 297 -0.22 21.73 -5.56
C TYR A 297 0.22 20.27 -5.55
N LYS A 298 0.71 19.78 -6.69
CA LYS A 298 1.31 18.45 -6.84
C LYS A 298 2.66 18.55 -7.55
N PHE A 299 3.70 17.95 -6.98
CA PHE A 299 5.04 17.97 -7.54
C PHE A 299 5.47 16.57 -7.97
N PHE A 300 6.09 16.50 -9.15
CA PHE A 300 6.57 15.25 -9.74
C PHE A 300 8.02 15.39 -10.18
N ALA A 301 8.84 14.40 -9.84
CA ALA A 301 10.11 14.15 -10.49
C ALA A 301 9.88 13.22 -11.69
N VAL A 302 10.10 13.74 -12.90
CA VAL A 302 9.94 12.99 -14.15
C VAL A 302 11.26 12.32 -14.54
N LEU A 303 11.29 10.99 -14.44
CA LEU A 303 12.41 10.13 -14.82
C LEU A 303 12.22 9.59 -16.24
N LYS A 304 13.29 9.53 -17.04
CA LYS A 304 13.25 8.95 -18.40
C LYS A 304 13.58 7.47 -18.38
N GLU A 305 12.94 6.72 -19.28
CA GLU A 305 13.22 5.29 -19.53
C GLU A 305 13.26 4.44 -18.24
N PHE A 306 12.19 4.53 -17.44
CA PHE A 306 12.18 3.92 -16.11
C PHE A 306 11.44 2.57 -16.10
N PRO A 307 12.00 1.50 -15.50
CA PRO A 307 11.34 0.20 -15.42
C PRO A 307 10.12 0.26 -14.48
N THR A 308 8.97 -0.12 -15.01
CA THR A 308 7.67 0.04 -14.35
C THR A 308 6.76 -1.15 -14.57
N MET A 309 5.91 -1.41 -13.59
CA MET A 309 4.81 -2.34 -13.65
C MET A 309 3.48 -1.59 -13.70
N LEU A 310 2.70 -1.88 -14.74
CA LEU A 310 1.34 -1.41 -14.91
C LEU A 310 0.39 -2.49 -14.39
N MET A 311 -0.57 -2.11 -13.56
CA MET A 311 -1.66 -2.96 -13.08
C MET A 311 -2.99 -2.28 -13.36
N PHE A 312 -3.91 -2.99 -13.99
CA PHE A 312 -5.23 -2.46 -14.30
C PHE A 312 -6.25 -3.09 -13.35
N LEU A 313 -6.90 -2.25 -12.54
CA LEU A 313 -7.78 -2.66 -11.46
C LEU A 313 -9.18 -2.07 -11.66
N GLU A 314 -10.17 -2.64 -10.98
CA GLU A 314 -11.49 -2.03 -10.84
C GLU A 314 -11.41 -0.67 -10.16
N SER A 315 -12.10 0.33 -10.72
CA SER A 315 -12.18 1.64 -10.09
C SER A 315 -13.13 1.63 -8.89
N ASN A 316 -12.90 2.55 -7.96
CA ASN A 316 -13.75 2.80 -6.80
C ASN A 316 -14.08 4.30 -6.73
N LYS A 317 -14.95 4.69 -5.79
CA LYS A 317 -15.47 6.05 -5.70
C LYS A 317 -14.57 6.98 -4.87
N GLY A 318 -14.02 6.48 -3.76
CA GLY A 318 -13.13 7.22 -2.88
C GLY A 318 -12.39 6.30 -1.90
N THR A 319 -11.52 6.87 -1.06
CA THR A 319 -10.86 6.17 0.05
C THR A 319 -11.73 6.23 1.31
N MET A 320 -11.52 5.31 2.26
CA MET A 320 -12.11 5.42 3.60
C MET A 320 -11.60 6.68 4.30
N ASP A 321 -10.36 7.07 4.01
CA ASP A 321 -9.75 8.30 4.49
C ASP A 321 -10.57 9.54 4.14
N SER A 322 -11.09 9.62 2.91
CA SER A 322 -11.91 10.75 2.49
C SER A 322 -13.22 10.87 3.30
N LEU A 323 -13.64 9.82 4.01
CA LEU A 323 -14.82 9.82 4.89
C LEU A 323 -14.51 10.32 6.31
N LEU A 324 -13.24 10.51 6.65
CA LEU A 324 -12.79 11.08 7.92
C LEU A 324 -12.93 12.60 7.93
N ASP A 325 -12.92 13.24 6.75
CA ASP A 325 -13.11 14.69 6.60
C ASP A 325 -14.52 15.10 7.08
N PRO A 326 -14.64 16.02 8.07
CA PRO A 326 -15.92 16.54 8.55
C PRO A 326 -16.81 17.16 7.47
N GLU A 327 -16.22 17.67 6.40
CA GLU A 327 -16.93 18.30 5.27
C GLU A 327 -17.20 17.32 4.13
N CYS A 328 -16.95 16.01 4.34
CA CYS A 328 -17.17 14.99 3.32
C CYS A 328 -18.67 14.88 2.92
N PRO A 329 -19.03 15.13 1.64
CA PRO A 329 -20.42 15.04 1.20
C PRO A 329 -20.96 13.61 1.19
N ASP A 330 -20.07 12.62 1.19
CA ASP A 330 -20.42 11.20 1.23
C ASP A 330 -20.59 10.69 2.68
N MET A 331 -20.46 11.56 3.69
CA MET A 331 -20.74 11.28 5.10
C MET A 331 -21.90 12.13 5.65
N ASP A 332 -23.13 11.61 5.58
CA ASP A 332 -24.36 12.32 5.97
C ASP A 332 -24.71 12.22 7.47
N ALA A 333 -23.97 11.43 8.25
CA ALA A 333 -24.12 11.39 9.71
C ALA A 333 -23.15 12.36 10.38
N LYS A 334 -23.67 13.17 11.32
CA LYS A 334 -22.85 14.12 12.08
C LYS A 334 -21.87 13.39 13.00
N ILE A 335 -20.63 13.85 13.03
CA ILE A 335 -19.57 13.36 13.93
C ILE A 335 -20.10 13.27 15.37
N GLU A 336 -19.65 12.25 16.10
CA GLU A 336 -20.02 11.95 17.49
C GLU A 336 -21.51 11.64 17.75
N THR A 337 -22.33 11.45 16.70
CA THR A 337 -23.70 10.95 16.88
C THR A 337 -23.75 9.42 16.93
N PRO A 338 -24.76 8.82 17.59
CA PRO A 338 -24.93 7.37 17.60
C PRO A 338 -25.02 6.76 16.19
N GLU A 339 -25.61 7.49 15.24
CA GLU A 339 -25.71 7.05 13.84
C GLU A 339 -24.33 7.03 13.15
N TRP A 340 -23.51 8.05 13.39
CA TRP A 340 -22.14 8.12 12.90
C TRP A 340 -21.29 6.97 13.44
N GLU A 341 -21.40 6.68 14.74
CA GLU A 341 -20.68 5.57 15.37
C GLU A 341 -21.14 4.20 14.82
N GLN A 342 -22.45 4.03 14.59
CA GLN A 342 -22.99 2.80 13.98
C GLN A 342 -22.49 2.58 12.55
N ARG A 343 -22.36 3.64 11.74
CA ARG A 343 -21.82 3.57 10.38
C ARG A 343 -20.37 3.12 10.38
N TRP A 344 -19.51 3.80 11.16
CA TRP A 344 -18.11 3.42 11.29
C TRP A 344 -17.94 1.99 11.82
N THR A 345 -18.76 1.60 12.79
CA THR A 345 -18.76 0.23 13.32
C THR A 345 -19.10 -0.80 12.22
N ALA A 346 -20.10 -0.53 11.38
CA ALA A 346 -20.47 -1.41 10.28
C ALA A 346 -19.41 -1.44 9.17
N TRP A 347 -18.78 -0.31 8.87
CA TRP A 347 -17.73 -0.19 7.86
C TRP A 347 -16.44 -0.89 8.29
N LEU A 348 -16.03 -0.72 9.56
CA LEU A 348 -14.92 -1.49 10.13
C LEU A 348 -15.21 -2.98 10.15
N PHE A 349 -16.46 -3.40 10.39
CA PHE A 349 -16.81 -4.82 10.29
C PHE A 349 -16.55 -5.36 8.87
N GLN A 350 -16.85 -4.61 7.81
CA GLN A 350 -16.54 -5.03 6.43
C GLN A 350 -15.02 -5.23 6.23
N VAL A 351 -14.20 -4.35 6.80
CA VAL A 351 -12.73 -4.48 6.77
C VAL A 351 -12.27 -5.70 7.56
N ILE A 352 -12.79 -5.90 8.77
CA ILE A 352 -12.50 -7.09 9.59
C ILE A 352 -12.90 -8.37 8.85
N ALA A 353 -14.03 -8.38 8.14
CA ALA A 353 -14.48 -9.51 7.35
C ALA A 353 -13.49 -9.85 6.22
N ALA A 354 -13.03 -8.83 5.48
CA ALA A 354 -12.01 -8.99 4.45
C ALA A 354 -10.69 -9.53 5.02
N LEU A 355 -10.24 -8.99 6.15
CA LEU A 355 -9.03 -9.44 6.84
C LEU A 355 -9.14 -10.88 7.34
N CYS A 356 -10.28 -11.26 7.93
CA CYS A 356 -10.54 -12.64 8.36
C CYS A 356 -10.39 -13.61 7.18
N GLN A 357 -10.91 -13.26 6.01
CA GLN A 357 -10.82 -14.09 4.81
C GLN A 357 -9.36 -14.26 4.35
N ILE A 358 -8.62 -13.16 4.20
CA ILE A 358 -7.24 -13.26 3.68
C ILE A 358 -6.28 -13.92 4.66
N GLN A 359 -6.47 -13.68 5.96
CA GLN A 359 -5.68 -14.30 7.02
C GLN A 359 -5.98 -15.80 7.14
N SER A 360 -7.24 -16.21 7.01
CA SER A 360 -7.62 -17.63 7.12
C SER A 360 -7.22 -18.45 5.89
N LEU A 361 -7.23 -17.86 4.69
CA LEU A 361 -6.97 -18.56 3.44
C LEU A 361 -5.49 -18.57 3.06
N TRP A 362 -4.82 -17.42 3.16
CA TRP A 362 -3.44 -17.23 2.69
C TRP A 362 -2.45 -16.91 3.81
N ALA A 363 -2.91 -16.84 5.06
CA ALA A 363 -2.14 -16.29 6.18
C ALA A 363 -1.53 -14.94 5.82
N MET A 364 -2.30 -14.13 5.11
CA MET A 364 -1.87 -12.83 4.60
C MET A 364 -1.91 -11.80 5.71
N THR A 365 -0.81 -11.09 5.90
CA THR A 365 -0.76 -9.80 6.62
C THR A 365 -0.52 -8.71 5.59
N HIS A 366 -1.31 -7.64 5.62
CA HIS A 366 -1.18 -6.53 4.68
C HIS A 366 0.09 -5.70 4.95
N ASN A 367 0.41 -5.52 6.23
CA ASN A 367 1.58 -4.77 6.76
C ASN A 367 1.62 -3.28 6.43
N ASP A 368 0.53 -2.74 5.90
CA ASP A 368 0.42 -1.35 5.50
C ASP A 368 -1.03 -0.89 5.40
N LEU A 369 -1.89 -1.41 6.27
CA LEU A 369 -3.31 -1.10 6.21
C LEU A 369 -3.59 0.21 6.95
N HIS A 370 -3.75 1.30 6.21
CA HIS A 370 -4.27 2.58 6.70
C HIS A 370 -5.53 2.97 5.92
N SER A 371 -6.25 3.99 6.39
CA SER A 371 -7.53 4.46 5.80
C SER A 371 -7.45 4.76 4.30
N ASN A 372 -6.31 5.23 3.79
CA ASN A 372 -6.09 5.43 2.34
C ASN A 372 -6.01 4.13 1.51
N ASN A 373 -5.60 3.00 2.11
CA ASN A 373 -5.52 1.69 1.46
C ASN A 373 -6.83 0.88 1.52
N ILE A 374 -7.92 1.55 1.94
CA ILE A 374 -9.26 0.99 1.93
C ILE A 374 -10.11 1.89 1.04
N LEU A 375 -10.56 1.37 -0.09
CA LEU A 375 -11.44 2.09 -1.01
C LEU A 375 -12.90 1.77 -0.73
N TRP A 376 -13.81 2.67 -1.10
CA TRP A 376 -15.24 2.41 -1.08
C TRP A 376 -15.90 2.66 -2.43
N THR A 377 -16.98 1.92 -2.68
CA THR A 377 -17.86 2.12 -3.83
C THR A 377 -19.32 2.09 -3.38
N PRO A 378 -20.23 2.84 -4.04
CA PRO A 378 -21.66 2.76 -3.75
C PRO A 378 -22.20 1.33 -3.90
N THR A 379 -23.12 0.96 -3.03
CA THR A 379 -23.87 -0.29 -3.11
C THR A 379 -25.33 -0.06 -2.77
N ASP A 380 -26.19 -0.71 -3.52
CA ASP A 380 -27.65 -0.75 -3.39
C ASP A 380 -28.12 -1.87 -2.44
N LYS A 381 -27.22 -2.78 -2.06
CA LYS A 381 -27.47 -3.75 -0.98
C LYS A 381 -27.59 -3.05 0.37
N GLU A 382 -28.69 -3.30 1.09
CA GLU A 382 -28.91 -2.78 2.44
C GLU A 382 -27.99 -3.48 3.47
N PHE A 383 -27.78 -4.78 3.30
CA PHE A 383 -26.97 -5.61 4.19
C PHE A 383 -25.99 -6.50 3.44
N TYR A 384 -24.88 -6.80 4.09
CA TYR A 384 -24.04 -7.95 3.76
C TYR A 384 -24.14 -9.02 4.84
N TYR A 385 -24.17 -10.28 4.41
CA TYR A 385 -24.28 -11.44 5.28
C TYR A 385 -22.97 -12.21 5.32
N TYR A 386 -22.53 -12.54 6.53
CA TYR A 386 -21.28 -13.27 6.76
C TYR A 386 -21.52 -14.51 7.62
N LYS A 387 -20.64 -15.51 7.49
CA LYS A 387 -20.65 -16.69 8.37
C LYS A 387 -19.25 -17.20 8.72
N THR A 388 -19.08 -17.65 9.95
CA THR A 388 -17.91 -18.39 10.44
C THR A 388 -18.05 -19.89 10.19
N LYS A 389 -16.98 -20.66 10.40
CA LYS A 389 -16.97 -22.12 10.25
C LYS A 389 -17.88 -22.83 11.25
N ASP A 390 -18.04 -22.27 12.44
CA ASP A 390 -18.94 -22.78 13.49
C ASP A 390 -20.43 -22.48 13.22
N GLY A 391 -20.75 -21.75 12.14
CA GLY A 391 -22.10 -21.48 11.69
C GLY A 391 -22.74 -20.22 12.25
N ARG A 392 -22.04 -19.43 13.10
CA ARG A 392 -22.52 -18.10 13.49
C ARG A 392 -22.63 -17.20 12.26
N GLN A 393 -23.61 -16.30 12.28
CA GLN A 393 -23.93 -15.42 11.15
C GLN A 393 -24.01 -13.97 11.60
N TRP A 394 -23.66 -13.07 10.70
CA TRP A 394 -23.76 -11.63 10.90
C TRP A 394 -24.52 -11.00 9.74
N ARG A 395 -25.38 -10.03 10.05
CA ARG A 395 -26.05 -9.16 9.09
C ARG A 395 -25.59 -7.73 9.35
N VAL A 396 -24.76 -7.21 8.45
CA VAL A 396 -24.06 -5.93 8.64
C VAL A 396 -24.65 -4.91 7.68
N PRO A 397 -25.18 -3.77 8.17
CA PRO A 397 -25.69 -2.72 7.31
C PRO A 397 -24.57 -2.10 6.47
N THR A 398 -24.84 -1.79 5.21
CA THR A 398 -23.82 -1.20 4.31
C THR A 398 -23.77 0.32 4.42
N TYR A 399 -24.89 0.94 4.80
CA TYR A 399 -25.13 2.39 4.66
C TYR A 399 -24.74 2.90 3.27
N GLY A 400 -25.06 2.10 2.24
CA GLY A 400 -24.80 2.41 0.85
C GLY A 400 -23.34 2.30 0.41
N LYS A 401 -22.43 1.76 1.25
CA LYS A 401 -21.00 1.65 0.94
C LYS A 401 -20.46 0.21 1.06
N LEU A 402 -19.72 -0.21 0.05
CA LEU A 402 -18.92 -1.43 0.03
C LEU A 402 -17.43 -1.05 0.11
N PHE A 403 -16.72 -1.59 1.11
CA PHE A 403 -15.29 -1.35 1.28
C PHE A 403 -14.42 -2.46 0.68
N ARG A 404 -13.27 -2.08 0.12
CA ARG A 404 -12.30 -2.97 -0.52
C ARG A 404 -10.87 -2.60 -0.11
N ILE A 405 -10.07 -3.61 0.22
CA ILE A 405 -8.66 -3.43 0.56
C ILE A 405 -7.81 -3.47 -0.71
N ILE A 406 -6.82 -2.59 -0.80
CA ILE A 406 -5.88 -2.45 -1.93
C ILE A 406 -4.45 -2.22 -1.43
N ASP A 407 -3.50 -2.19 -2.36
CA ASP A 407 -2.07 -1.93 -2.13
C ASP A 407 -1.35 -3.01 -1.32
N PHE A 408 -1.16 -4.16 -1.97
CA PHE A 408 -0.53 -5.31 -1.35
C PHE A 408 0.99 -5.35 -1.56
N GLY A 409 1.62 -4.21 -1.85
CA GLY A 409 3.06 -4.12 -2.09
C GLY A 409 3.88 -4.65 -0.92
N ARG A 410 3.47 -4.31 0.31
CA ARG A 410 4.08 -4.79 1.56
C ARG A 410 3.45 -6.08 2.11
N ALA A 411 2.48 -6.68 1.42
CA ALA A 411 1.82 -7.86 1.96
C ALA A 411 2.79 -9.05 2.09
N ILE A 412 2.64 -9.80 3.18
CA ILE A 412 3.31 -11.09 3.38
C ILE A 412 2.23 -12.16 3.42
N TYR A 413 2.34 -13.17 2.55
CA TYR A 413 1.34 -14.23 2.45
C TYR A 413 1.92 -15.51 1.88
N THR A 414 1.15 -16.59 1.97
CA THR A 414 1.51 -17.90 1.42
C THR A 414 0.40 -18.45 0.55
N HIS A 415 0.78 -19.18 -0.51
CA HIS A 415 -0.14 -19.92 -1.36
C HIS A 415 0.45 -21.28 -1.72
N ASN A 416 -0.17 -22.36 -1.26
CA ASN A 416 0.29 -23.74 -1.50
C ASN A 416 1.81 -23.88 -1.27
N ASP A 417 2.27 -23.55 -0.05
CA ASP A 417 3.66 -23.54 0.41
C ASP A 417 4.59 -22.50 -0.26
N THR A 418 4.09 -21.69 -1.18
CA THR A 418 4.87 -20.62 -1.83
C THR A 418 4.74 -19.34 -1.02
N LEU A 419 5.82 -18.91 -0.35
CA LEU A 419 5.90 -17.64 0.39
C LEU A 419 6.05 -16.46 -0.57
N CYS A 420 5.13 -15.50 -0.50
CA CYS A 420 5.27 -14.17 -1.10
C CYS A 420 5.64 -13.17 -0.01
N ILE A 421 6.70 -12.41 -0.26
CA ILE A 421 7.26 -11.41 0.66
C ILE A 421 7.95 -10.35 -0.19
N SER A 422 7.71 -9.08 0.15
CA SER A 422 8.29 -7.90 -0.50
C SER A 422 9.78 -7.77 -0.22
N ASP A 423 10.52 -7.28 -1.21
CA ASP A 423 11.92 -6.91 -1.04
C ASP A 423 12.10 -5.71 -0.09
N ASP A 424 11.04 -4.96 0.23
CA ASP A 424 11.08 -3.88 1.23
C ASP A 424 11.60 -4.31 2.60
N TYR A 425 11.41 -5.59 2.95
CA TYR A 425 11.84 -6.15 4.23
C TYR A 425 13.31 -6.57 4.27
N TRP A 426 14.06 -6.42 3.17
CA TRP A 426 15.48 -6.71 3.17
C TRP A 426 16.21 -5.69 4.07
N PRO A 427 17.32 -6.08 4.73
CA PRO A 427 17.98 -5.23 5.75
C PRO A 427 18.34 -3.81 5.31
N GLU A 428 18.61 -3.59 4.02
CA GLU A 428 19.02 -2.30 3.45
C GLU A 428 17.86 -1.49 2.82
N ASN A 429 16.63 -2.02 2.91
CA ASN A 429 15.43 -1.43 2.35
C ASN A 429 14.54 -0.85 3.45
N GLU A 430 13.48 -0.16 3.02
CA GLU A 430 12.65 0.72 3.83
C GLU A 430 12.09 0.07 5.11
N ALA A 431 11.53 -1.14 4.97
CA ALA A 431 10.93 -1.90 6.07
C ALA A 431 11.89 -2.96 6.64
N GLY A 432 13.20 -2.78 6.44
CA GLY A 432 14.23 -3.65 6.99
C GLY A 432 14.08 -3.82 8.51
N THR A 433 14.40 -5.00 9.03
CA THR A 433 14.31 -5.39 10.46
C THR A 433 12.90 -5.50 11.06
N GLN A 434 11.84 -5.15 10.34
CA GLN A 434 10.46 -5.33 10.82
C GLN A 434 10.16 -6.80 11.15
N TYR A 435 10.66 -7.72 10.31
CA TYR A 435 10.54 -9.16 10.48
C TYR A 435 11.90 -9.85 10.40
N ASN A 436 11.99 -11.04 10.99
CA ASN A 436 13.18 -11.88 11.00
C ASN A 436 12.77 -13.36 10.87
N PHE A 437 12.48 -13.79 9.64
CA PHE A 437 12.07 -15.15 9.31
C PHE A 437 12.31 -15.46 7.82
N GLY A 438 12.22 -16.74 7.45
CA GLY A 438 12.29 -17.15 6.05
C GLY A 438 13.56 -16.67 5.33
N PRO A 439 13.46 -16.04 4.14
CA PRO A 439 14.64 -15.56 3.41
C PRO A 439 15.37 -14.40 4.11
N LEU A 440 14.75 -13.77 5.11
CA LEU A 440 15.30 -12.64 5.88
C LEU A 440 16.00 -13.08 7.17
N TYR A 441 16.00 -14.38 7.48
CA TYR A 441 16.38 -14.86 8.80
C TYR A 441 17.87 -14.63 9.12
N ASP A 442 18.15 -13.79 10.11
CA ASP A 442 19.43 -13.68 10.79
C ASP A 442 19.38 -14.45 12.13
N PRO A 443 20.23 -15.48 12.34
CA PRO A 443 20.29 -16.21 13.61
C PRO A 443 20.78 -15.39 14.81
N LYS A 444 21.35 -14.19 14.59
CA LYS A 444 21.78 -13.28 15.66
C LYS A 444 20.61 -12.48 16.26
N GLU A 445 19.54 -12.32 15.50
CA GLU A 445 18.37 -11.54 15.90
C GLU A 445 17.21 -12.46 16.36
N PRO A 446 16.32 -11.99 17.24
CA PRO A 446 15.10 -12.73 17.61
C PRO A 446 14.21 -12.99 16.40
N ARG A 447 13.53 -14.14 16.38
CA ARG A 447 12.57 -14.44 15.30
C ARG A 447 11.36 -13.52 15.39
N ALA A 448 11.04 -12.87 14.28
CA ALA A 448 9.84 -12.05 14.13
C ALA A 448 9.08 -12.50 12.89
N TYR A 449 7.93 -13.14 13.11
CA TYR A 449 7.04 -13.61 12.05
C TYR A 449 5.96 -12.57 11.72
N PRO A 450 5.31 -12.67 10.54
CA PRO A 450 4.14 -11.86 10.21
C PRO A 450 3.07 -11.95 11.31
N ASN A 451 2.43 -10.81 11.58
CA ASN A 451 1.58 -10.62 12.74
C ASN A 451 0.17 -10.22 12.30
N ALA A 452 -0.80 -11.10 12.49
CA ALA A 452 -2.20 -10.86 12.11
C ALA A 452 -2.84 -9.65 12.80
N SER A 453 -2.31 -9.22 13.95
CA SER A 453 -2.77 -8.02 14.66
C SER A 453 -2.25 -6.71 14.04
N PHE A 454 -1.26 -6.79 13.16
CA PHE A 454 -0.63 -5.61 12.55
C PHE A 454 -1.66 -4.75 11.82
N ASP A 455 -2.48 -5.38 10.99
CA ASP A 455 -3.35 -4.68 10.05
C ASP A 455 -4.41 -3.82 10.76
N LEU A 456 -5.04 -4.35 11.81
CA LEU A 456 -6.02 -3.58 12.59
C LEU A 456 -5.36 -2.53 13.48
N CYS A 457 -4.19 -2.81 14.05
CA CYS A 457 -3.44 -1.79 14.80
C CYS A 457 -3.06 -0.61 13.90
N ARG A 458 -2.48 -0.87 12.71
CA ARG A 458 -2.07 0.19 11.79
C ARG A 458 -3.26 1.01 11.28
N LEU A 459 -4.40 0.36 11.05
CA LEU A 459 -5.64 1.04 10.66
C LEU A 459 -6.19 1.90 11.79
N SER A 460 -6.15 1.40 13.04
CA SER A 460 -6.57 2.19 14.20
C SER A 460 -5.73 3.43 14.40
N VAL A 461 -4.42 3.37 14.16
CA VAL A 461 -3.55 4.56 14.21
C VAL A 461 -4.11 5.65 13.28
N SER A 462 -4.31 5.36 11.99
CA SER A 462 -4.75 6.39 11.03
C SER A 462 -6.15 6.93 11.32
N ILE A 463 -7.06 6.10 11.82
CA ILE A 463 -8.43 6.53 12.15
C ILE A 463 -8.46 7.33 13.46
N ILE A 464 -7.70 6.92 14.48
CA ILE A 464 -7.69 7.61 15.79
C ILE A 464 -7.06 8.98 15.68
N GLU A 465 -5.94 9.10 14.96
CA GLU A 465 -5.28 10.38 14.70
C GLU A 465 -6.24 11.34 14.01
N ALA A 466 -6.98 10.89 13.00
CA ALA A 466 -7.88 11.75 12.25
C ALA A 466 -9.16 12.14 13.01
N LEU A 467 -9.76 11.22 13.77
CA LEU A 467 -11.10 11.43 14.35
C LEU A 467 -11.10 11.84 15.83
N PHE A 468 -10.09 11.42 16.60
CA PHE A 468 -10.16 11.47 18.05
C PHE A 468 -8.97 12.18 18.71
N LEU A 469 -7.96 12.60 17.94
CA LEU A 469 -6.79 13.29 18.47
C LEU A 469 -7.16 14.65 19.07
N GLU A 470 -7.84 15.50 18.30
CA GLU A 470 -8.22 16.85 18.76
C GLU A 470 -9.38 16.80 19.77
N ASN A 471 -10.33 15.89 19.57
CA ASN A 471 -11.55 15.79 20.35
C ASN A 471 -11.78 14.34 20.82
N PRO A 472 -11.02 13.87 21.83
CA PRO A 472 -11.20 12.53 22.36
C PRO A 472 -12.59 12.38 23.02
N PRO A 473 -13.27 11.23 22.88
CA PRO A 473 -14.58 11.04 23.48
C PRO A 473 -14.51 11.09 25.01
N ALA A 474 -15.54 11.65 25.64
CA ALA A 474 -15.58 11.77 27.09
C ALA A 474 -15.55 10.41 27.80
N ASP A 475 -14.85 10.34 28.93
CA ASP A 475 -14.83 9.19 29.83
C ASP A 475 -16.24 8.70 30.17
N LYS A 476 -16.39 7.38 30.23
CA LYS A 476 -17.58 6.69 30.73
C LYS A 476 -17.56 6.75 32.26
N ASP A 477 -18.67 7.14 32.86
CA ASP A 477 -18.79 7.14 34.32
C ASP A 477 -18.64 5.72 34.87
N GLY A 478 -17.73 5.54 35.83
CA GLY A 478 -17.33 4.21 36.32
C GLY A 478 -16.65 3.30 35.28
N GLY A 479 -16.18 3.84 34.16
CA GLY A 479 -15.51 3.11 33.10
C GLY A 479 -14.23 2.41 33.57
N GLY A 480 -13.95 1.24 32.99
CA GLY A 480 -12.73 0.48 33.24
C GLY A 480 -11.47 1.22 32.78
N ILE A 481 -10.31 0.71 33.18
CA ILE A 481 -9.02 1.18 32.65
C ILE A 481 -8.73 0.39 31.37
N LEU A 482 -8.59 1.10 30.24
CA LEU A 482 -8.22 0.50 28.96
C LEU A 482 -6.70 0.27 28.87
N SER A 483 -5.92 1.26 29.30
CA SER A 483 -4.47 1.15 29.44
C SER A 483 -3.98 2.05 30.56
N SER A 484 -2.87 1.65 31.19
CA SER A 484 -2.24 2.41 32.27
C SER A 484 -0.74 2.28 32.16
N GLU A 485 -0.08 3.42 32.02
CA GLU A 485 1.36 3.56 32.10
C GLU A 485 1.71 4.69 33.07
N GLU A 486 2.97 4.77 33.49
CA GLU A 486 3.40 5.81 34.41
C GLU A 486 3.13 7.19 33.80
N GLY A 487 2.29 8.01 34.43
CA GLY A 487 1.91 9.34 33.93
C GLY A 487 0.68 9.39 33.01
N ARG A 488 0.13 8.26 32.55
CA ARG A 488 -1.07 8.24 31.69
C ARG A 488 -1.99 7.06 32.02
N VAL A 489 -3.27 7.36 32.26
CA VAL A 489 -4.32 6.35 32.41
C VAL A 489 -5.42 6.64 31.40
N GLN A 490 -5.59 5.74 30.42
CA GLN A 490 -6.74 5.80 29.52
C GLN A 490 -7.89 5.00 30.11
N LYS A 491 -9.02 5.66 30.32
CA LYS A 491 -10.26 4.99 30.74
C LYS A 491 -11.15 4.69 29.54
N GLU A 492 -12.09 3.78 29.75
CA GLU A 492 -13.20 3.57 28.84
C GLU A 492 -13.96 4.88 28.64
N THR A 493 -14.22 5.20 27.38
CA THR A 493 -14.99 6.36 26.95
C THR A 493 -16.44 5.97 26.67
N LYS A 494 -17.29 6.97 26.45
CA LYS A 494 -18.68 6.76 26.01
C LYS A 494 -18.78 6.19 24.59
N SER A 495 -17.72 6.30 23.78
CA SER A 495 -17.67 5.73 22.44
C SER A 495 -17.10 4.31 22.52
N GLU A 496 -17.95 3.32 22.28
CA GLU A 496 -17.53 1.91 22.28
C GLU A 496 -16.63 1.62 21.06
N LEU A 497 -16.85 2.34 19.96
CA LEU A 497 -15.96 2.36 18.80
C LEU A 497 -14.54 2.79 19.17
N PHE A 498 -14.39 3.93 19.86
CA PHE A 498 -13.08 4.39 20.34
C PHE A 498 -12.44 3.35 21.26
N ASN A 499 -13.19 2.79 22.21
CA ASN A 499 -12.66 1.82 23.16
C ASN A 499 -12.10 0.56 22.46
N VAL A 500 -12.78 0.06 21.42
CA VAL A 500 -12.31 -1.08 20.64
C VAL A 500 -11.05 -0.73 19.85
N MET A 501 -11.03 0.39 19.12
CA MET A 501 -9.86 0.81 18.36
C MET A 501 -8.66 1.11 19.26
N TRP A 502 -8.88 1.75 20.41
CA TRP A 502 -7.84 1.97 21.42
C TRP A 502 -7.23 0.65 21.88
N SER A 503 -8.08 -0.37 22.11
CA SER A 503 -7.58 -1.68 22.50
C SER A 503 -6.64 -2.28 21.46
N TRP A 504 -6.82 -1.99 20.15
CA TRP A 504 -5.93 -2.48 19.09
C TRP A 504 -4.55 -1.82 19.08
N LEU A 505 -4.37 -0.70 19.79
CA LEU A 505 -3.11 0.04 19.89
C LEU A 505 -2.21 -0.43 21.03
N ILE A 506 -2.65 -1.40 21.84
CA ILE A 506 -1.96 -1.80 23.06
C ILE A 506 -0.97 -2.94 22.77
N ASP A 507 0.30 -2.70 23.10
CA ASP A 507 1.38 -3.65 22.97
C ASP A 507 1.38 -4.72 24.10
N ASP A 508 2.29 -5.70 24.01
CA ASP A 508 2.43 -6.77 24.99
C ASP A 508 2.93 -6.31 26.37
N ASP A 509 3.50 -5.11 26.45
CA ASP A 509 3.89 -4.43 27.68
C ASP A 509 2.73 -3.61 28.30
N GLY A 510 1.54 -3.61 27.68
CA GLY A 510 0.35 -2.89 28.15
C GLY A 510 0.35 -1.39 27.83
N ARG A 511 1.19 -0.98 26.89
CA ARG A 511 1.40 0.41 26.49
C ARG A 511 0.80 0.72 25.12
N ASN A 512 0.39 1.96 24.91
CA ASN A 512 -0.10 2.38 23.61
C ASN A 512 1.09 2.62 22.64
N VAL A 513 0.87 2.42 21.34
CA VAL A 513 1.90 2.63 20.29
C VAL A 513 1.94 4.04 19.71
N LEU A 514 0.96 4.90 20.01
CA LEU A 514 0.85 6.22 19.39
C LEU A 514 1.75 7.25 20.08
N TRP A 515 1.55 7.45 21.39
CA TRP A 515 2.06 8.62 22.07
C TRP A 515 2.75 8.29 23.38
N ASP A 516 3.78 9.06 23.67
CA ASP A 516 4.35 9.17 24.99
C ASP A 516 3.42 9.92 25.95
N THR A 517 3.81 9.93 27.22
CA THR A 517 3.02 10.50 28.31
C THR A 517 2.88 12.02 28.20
N ASP A 518 3.79 12.65 27.45
CA ASP A 518 3.80 14.07 27.12
C ASP A 518 3.07 14.39 25.80
N GLN A 519 2.42 13.39 25.18
CA GLN A 519 1.73 13.46 23.89
C GLN A 519 2.64 13.58 22.66
N SER A 520 3.97 13.49 22.83
CA SER A 520 4.87 13.35 21.68
C SER A 520 4.68 11.99 20.98
N GLU A 521 5.00 11.93 19.68
CA GLU A 521 4.99 10.68 18.92
C GLU A 521 5.97 9.68 19.53
N ARG A 522 5.47 8.50 19.91
CA ARG A 522 6.28 7.50 20.62
C ARG A 522 7.29 6.80 19.73
N TYR A 523 6.89 6.50 18.50
CA TYR A 523 7.67 5.71 17.57
C TYR A 523 7.71 6.40 16.21
N PRO A 524 8.68 7.30 15.97
CA PRO A 524 8.76 8.02 14.71
C PRO A 524 9.04 7.05 13.56
N GLY A 525 8.26 7.20 12.49
CA GLY A 525 8.50 6.51 11.24
C GLY A 525 8.42 4.98 11.28
N PHE A 526 9.44 4.30 10.76
CA PHE A 526 9.44 2.84 10.64
C PHE A 526 9.58 2.12 11.99
N ASP A 527 9.96 2.83 13.05
CA ASP A 527 9.95 2.27 14.39
C ASP A 527 8.53 1.88 14.81
N LEU A 528 7.49 2.64 14.41
CA LEU A 528 6.10 2.28 14.65
C LEU A 528 5.76 0.93 14.02
N TYR A 529 6.11 0.74 12.76
CA TYR A 529 5.88 -0.50 12.02
C TYR A 529 6.58 -1.68 12.70
N ARG A 530 7.84 -1.50 13.13
CA ARG A 530 8.60 -2.53 13.85
C ARG A 530 7.92 -2.91 15.16
N VAL A 531 7.48 -1.93 15.95
CA VAL A 531 6.82 -2.19 17.24
C VAL A 531 5.47 -2.87 17.05
N ILE A 532 4.63 -2.42 16.13
CA ILE A 532 3.35 -3.06 15.82
C ILE A 532 3.57 -4.52 15.39
N ALA A 533 4.53 -4.77 14.50
CA ALA A 533 4.86 -6.11 14.02
C ALA A 533 5.30 -7.03 15.15
N GLN A 534 6.14 -6.54 16.06
CA GLN A 534 6.79 -7.38 17.06
C GLN A 534 5.99 -7.52 18.35
N LYS A 535 5.27 -6.48 18.79
CA LYS A 535 4.71 -6.39 20.15
C LYS A 535 3.18 -6.35 20.23
N VAL A 536 2.45 -5.84 19.24
CA VAL A 536 0.98 -5.76 19.31
C VAL A 536 0.35 -7.09 18.93
N LYS A 537 -0.24 -7.83 19.88
CA LYS A 537 -0.75 -9.21 19.63
C LYS A 537 -2.24 -9.41 19.86
N ASN A 538 -2.97 -8.39 20.30
CA ASN A 538 -4.36 -8.49 20.72
C ASN A 538 -5.40 -8.07 19.65
N ALA A 539 -4.95 -7.51 18.53
CA ALA A 539 -5.81 -7.00 17.47
C ALA A 539 -6.06 -8.00 16.31
N VAL A 540 -6.13 -9.31 16.60
CA VAL A 540 -6.35 -10.33 15.56
C VAL A 540 -7.80 -10.21 15.02
N PRO A 541 -8.03 -10.00 13.71
CA PRO A 541 -9.36 -9.77 13.13
C PRO A 541 -10.45 -10.75 13.54
N ARG A 542 -10.18 -12.06 13.49
CA ARG A 542 -11.18 -13.09 13.85
C ARG A 542 -11.62 -13.00 15.31
N GLU A 543 -10.74 -12.54 16.20
CA GLU A 543 -11.02 -12.41 17.64
C GLU A 543 -11.83 -11.14 17.93
N GLN A 544 -11.86 -10.19 16.99
CA GLN A 544 -12.66 -8.98 17.13
C GLN A 544 -14.15 -9.25 16.92
N LEU A 545 -14.52 -10.30 16.18
CA LEU A 545 -15.92 -10.67 15.93
C LEU A 545 -16.73 -10.92 17.21
N ASP A 546 -16.06 -11.29 18.30
CA ASP A 546 -16.66 -11.59 19.61
C ASP A 546 -16.84 -10.35 20.50
N LYS A 547 -16.31 -9.19 20.09
CA LYS A 547 -16.43 -7.95 20.87
C LYS A 547 -17.90 -7.49 20.91
N PRO A 548 -18.41 -6.97 22.05
CA PRO A 548 -19.79 -6.48 22.16
C PRO A 548 -20.21 -5.51 21.05
N LEU A 549 -19.27 -4.65 20.63
CA LEU A 549 -19.46 -3.71 19.53
C LEU A 549 -19.84 -4.39 18.20
N PHE A 550 -19.37 -5.60 17.93
CA PHE A 550 -19.64 -6.29 16.66
C PHE A 550 -20.69 -7.39 16.81
N THR A 551 -20.88 -7.94 18.01
CA THR A 551 -21.92 -8.95 18.26
C THR A 551 -23.34 -8.39 18.13
N GLN A 552 -23.51 -7.07 18.15
CA GLN A 552 -24.78 -6.43 17.81
C GLN A 552 -25.28 -6.76 16.39
N PHE A 553 -24.38 -7.18 15.47
CA PHE A 553 -24.74 -7.59 14.11
C PHE A 553 -25.03 -9.09 13.98
N VAL A 554 -24.95 -9.87 15.07
CA VAL A 554 -25.24 -11.31 15.03
C VAL A 554 -26.68 -11.53 14.54
N TYR A 555 -26.83 -12.43 13.58
CA TYR A 555 -28.08 -12.73 12.91
C TYR A 555 -28.47 -14.19 13.14
N SER A 556 -29.68 -14.43 13.64
CA SER A 556 -30.19 -15.76 14.01
C SER A 556 -31.34 -16.25 13.14
N GLU A 557 -31.86 -15.40 12.25
CA GLU A 557 -32.93 -15.75 11.32
C GLU A 557 -32.39 -16.35 10.02
N CYS A 558 -33.28 -16.83 9.15
CA CYS A 558 -32.90 -17.29 7.82
C CYS A 558 -32.53 -16.10 6.93
N VAL A 559 -31.36 -16.17 6.31
CA VAL A 559 -30.93 -15.18 5.32
C VAL A 559 -31.95 -15.14 4.16
N PRO A 560 -32.39 -13.94 3.72
CA PRO A 560 -33.36 -13.80 2.64
C PRO A 560 -32.97 -14.54 1.36
N ASP A 561 -33.96 -15.07 0.65
CA ASP A 561 -33.75 -15.77 -0.62
C ASP A 561 -33.05 -14.86 -1.64
N GLY A 562 -31.99 -15.38 -2.26
CA GLY A 562 -31.18 -14.64 -3.25
C GLY A 562 -30.01 -13.87 -2.65
N GLU A 563 -29.91 -13.72 -1.33
CA GLU A 563 -28.76 -13.08 -0.70
C GLU A 563 -27.55 -14.02 -0.60
N ARG A 564 -26.36 -13.43 -0.75
CA ARG A 564 -25.09 -14.14 -0.66
C ARG A 564 -24.57 -14.09 0.77
N VAL A 565 -24.29 -15.26 1.35
CA VAL A 565 -23.61 -15.37 2.65
C VAL A 565 -22.12 -15.65 2.44
N TYR A 566 -21.29 -14.65 2.69
CA TYR A 566 -19.85 -14.76 2.52
C TYR A 566 -19.21 -15.47 3.71
N SER A 567 -18.38 -16.49 3.45
CA SER A 567 -17.66 -17.15 4.55
C SER A 567 -16.49 -16.29 5.01
N LEU A 568 -16.26 -16.23 6.32
CA LEU A 568 -15.09 -15.60 6.93
C LEU A 568 -13.92 -16.57 7.09
N PHE A 569 -14.17 -17.87 6.89
CA PHE A 569 -13.19 -18.97 6.99
C PHE A 569 -12.49 -19.11 8.36
N CYS A 570 -12.90 -18.35 9.37
CA CYS A 570 -12.47 -18.48 10.76
C CYS A 570 -13.45 -19.29 11.62
#